data_AF-A0A7W0P3M1-F1
#
_entry.id   AF-A0A7W0P3M1-F1
#
_cell.length_a   1.000
_cell.length_b   1.000
_cell.length_c   1.000
_cell.angle_alpha   90.00
_cell.angle_beta   90.00
_cell.angle_gamma   90.00
#
_symmetry.space_group_name_H-M   'P 1'
#
loop_
_entity.id
_entity.type
_entity.pdbx_description
1 polymer ?
#
loop_
_entity_poly.entity_id
_entity_poly.type
_entity_poly.pdbx_seq_one_letter_code
_entity_poly.pdbx_strand_id
1 'polypeptide(L)' 'MRTADVRHVGVVGGGLMGSGIVEVCARAGLRVTFVEASDELVAAGRGRVERSVAKAVERGKL' A
#
# COMPACT_ATOMS: atom_id res chain seq x y z
N MET A 1 -23.22 3.54 -5.53
CA MET A 1 -22.09 3.69 -4.59
C MET A 1 -21.50 5.07 -4.78
N ARG A 2 -21.35 5.86 -3.72
CA ARG A 2 -20.57 7.11 -3.78
C ARG A 2 -19.14 6.80 -3.36
N THR A 3 -18.19 7.64 -3.77
CA THR A 3 -16.78 7.50 -3.40
C THR A 3 -16.57 7.50 -1.89
N ALA A 4 -17.36 8.27 -1.14
CA ALA A 4 -17.34 8.32 0.32
C ALA A 4 -17.72 6.99 1.01
N ASP A 5 -18.38 6.07 0.28
CA ASP A 5 -18.82 4.78 0.82
C ASP A 5 -17.72 3.70 0.69
N VAL A 6 -16.59 4.00 0.03
CA VAL A 6 -15.47 3.05 -0.17
C VAL A 6 -14.77 2.75 1.16
N ARG A 7 -14.72 1.47 1.53
CA ARG A 7 -14.01 0.98 2.72
C ARG A 7 -12.83 0.06 2.42
N HIS A 8 -12.81 -0.51 1.23
CA HIS A 8 -11.79 -1.45 0.77
C HIS A 8 -11.24 -1.01 -0.57
N VAL A 9 -9.91 -1.03 -0.73
CA VAL A 9 -9.21 -0.66 -1.95
C VAL A 9 -8.41 -1.85 -2.46
N GLY A 10 -8.65 -2.23 -3.71
CA GLY A 10 -7.81 -3.17 -4.44
C GLY A 10 -6.75 -2.43 -5.25
N VAL A 11 -5.49 -2.87 -5.19
CA VAL A 11 -4.39 -2.34 -6.00
C VAL A 11 -3.79 -3.46 -6.84
N VAL A 12 -3.82 -3.34 -8.16
CA VAL A 12 -3.22 -4.31 -9.07
C VAL A 12 -1.84 -3.82 -9.46
N GLY A 13 -0.81 -4.55 -9.02
CA GLY A 13 0.60 -4.15 -9.11
C GLY A 13 1.11 -3.50 -7.82
N GLY A 14 2.18 -4.06 -7.26
CA GLY A 14 2.96 -3.65 -6.09
C GLY A 14 4.36 -3.13 -6.44
N GLY A 15 4.55 -2.65 -7.67
CA GLY A 15 5.74 -1.91 -8.11
C GLY A 15 5.91 -0.55 -7.38
N LEU A 16 6.72 0.35 -7.93
CA LEU A 16 7.01 1.65 -7.31
C LEU A 16 5.73 2.45 -7.00
N MET A 17 4.90 2.69 -8.02
CA MET A 17 3.65 3.45 -7.85
C MET A 17 2.62 2.68 -7.01
N GLY A 18 2.47 1.37 -7.25
CA GLY A 18 1.53 0.51 -6.55
C GLY A 18 1.75 0.51 -5.04
N SER A 19 3.01 0.36 -4.60
CA SER A 19 3.36 0.41 -3.17
C SER A 19 3.03 1.76 -2.52
N GLY A 20 3.22 2.88 -3.24
CA GLY A 20 2.83 4.21 -2.77
C GLY A 20 1.31 4.38 -2.62
N ILE A 21 0.53 3.88 -3.58
CA ILE A 21 -0.93 3.89 -3.51
C ILE A 21 -1.40 3.05 -2.31
N VAL A 22 -0.84 1.85 -2.14
CA VAL A 22 -1.15 0.98 -0.99
C VAL A 22 -0.90 1.71 0.32
N GLU A 23 0.26 2.35 0.48
CA GLU A 23 0.60 3.07 1.70
C GLU A 23 -0.36 4.24 1.97
N VAL A 24 -0.61 5.11 0.98
CA VAL A 24 -1.48 6.28 1.15
C VAL A 24 -2.91 5.86 1.52
N CYS A 25 -3.46 4.85 0.84
CA CYS A 25 -4.79 4.33 1.15
C CYS A 25 -4.84 3.70 2.55
N ALA A 26 -3.83 2.91 2.92
CA ALA A 26 -3.76 2.30 4.26
C ALA A 26 -3.67 3.36 5.36
N ARG A 27 -2.84 4.41 5.16
CA ARG A 27 -2.70 5.54 6.09
C ARG A 27 -3.98 6.38 6.20
N ALA A 28 -4.82 6.39 5.16
CA ALA A 28 -6.14 7.00 5.19
C ALA A 28 -7.19 6.16 5.96
N GLY A 29 -6.79 5.03 6.55
CA GLY A 29 -7.67 4.14 7.32
C GLY A 29 -8.50 3.18 6.47
N LEU A 30 -8.19 3.03 5.19
CA LEU A 30 -8.87 2.09 4.30
C LEU A 30 -8.23 0.71 4.42
N ARG A 31 -9.04 -0.34 4.29
CA ARG A 31 -8.51 -1.70 4.15
C ARG A 31 -7.99 -1.88 2.73
N VAL A 32 -6.71 -2.19 2.58
CA VAL A 32 -6.08 -2.34 1.26
C VAL A 32 -5.70 -3.79 1.01
N THR A 33 -5.94 -4.27 -0.20
CA THR A 33 -5.39 -5.53 -0.71
C THR A 33 -4.69 -5.24 -2.02
N PHE A 34 -3.46 -5.70 -2.18
CA PHE A 34 -2.77 -5.62 -3.45
C PHE A 34 -2.45 -7.00 -3.99
N VAL A 35 -2.38 -7.11 -5.31
CA VAL A 35 -2.05 -8.34 -6.03
C VAL A 35 -0.92 -8.09 -7.01
N GLU A 36 -0.15 -9.14 -7.29
CA GLU A 36 0.95 -9.13 -8.25
C GLU A 36 0.94 -10.43 -9.06
N ALA A 37 1.72 -10.45 -10.15
CA ALA A 37 1.77 -11.59 -11.06
C ALA A 37 2.50 -12.83 -10.49
N SER A 38 3.31 -12.67 -9.45
CA SER A 38 4.02 -13.76 -8.78
C SER A 38 4.25 -13.48 -7.29
N ASP A 39 4.52 -14.52 -6.51
CA ASP A 39 4.78 -14.40 -5.06
C ASP A 39 6.04 -13.58 -4.76
N GLU A 40 7.06 -13.65 -5.62
CA GLU A 40 8.27 -12.83 -5.50
C GLU A 40 7.95 -11.34 -5.65
N LEU A 41 7.07 -10.99 -6.60
CA LEU A 41 6.61 -9.62 -6.79
C LEU A 41 5.72 -9.16 -5.63
N VAL A 42 4.88 -10.04 -5.09
CA VAL A 42 4.11 -9.77 -3.86
C VAL A 42 5.07 -9.44 -2.70
N ALA A 43 6.10 -10.26 -2.49
CA ALA A 43 7.10 -10.03 -1.45
C ALA A 43 7.87 -8.72 -1.66
N ALA A 44 8.28 -8.44 -2.90
CA ALA A 44 8.97 -7.20 -3.25
C ALA A 44 8.10 -5.96 -2.98
N GLY A 45 6.81 -6.02 -3.37
CA GLY A 45 5.85 -4.94 -3.14
C GLY A 45 5.60 -4.68 -1.66
N ARG A 46 5.37 -5.74 -0.87
CA ARG A 46 5.25 -5.64 0.59
C ARG A 46 6.50 -5.02 1.22
N GLY A 47 7.69 -5.48 0.84
CA GLY A 47 8.94 -4.92 1.35
C GLY A 47 9.14 -3.44 1.00
N ARG A 48 8.61 -2.95 -0.14
CA ARG A 48 8.63 -1.51 -0.46
C ARG A 48 7.77 -0.71 0.52
N VAL A 49 6.55 -1.18 0.80
CA VAL A 49 5.63 -0.54 1.75
C VAL A 49 6.25 -0.52 3.15
N GLU A 50 6.74 -1.66 3.64
CA GLU A 50 7.37 -1.78 4.97
C GLU A 50 8.56 -0.83 5.13
N ARG A 51 9.46 -0.78 4.13
CA ARG A 51 10.61 0.14 4.16
C ARG A 51 10.19 1.61 4.15
N SER A 52 9.13 1.95 3.43
CA SER A 52 8.63 3.33 3.36
C SER A 52 8.03 3.76 4.70
N VAL A 53 7.19 2.90 5.29
CA VAL A 53 6.61 3.11 6.62
C VAL A 53 7.69 3.22 7.70
N ALA A 54 8.67 2.31 7.71
CA ALA A 54 9.78 2.36 8.67
C ALA A 54 10.53 3.69 8.59
N LYS A 55 10.86 4.15 7.37
CA LYS A 55 11.51 5.46 7.17
C LYS A 55 10.63 6.64 7.61
N ALA A 56 9.31 6.54 7.47
CA ALA A 56 8.41 7.59 7.94
C ALA A 56 8.40 7.68 9.47
N VAL A 57 8.43 6.53 10.17
CA VAL A 57 8.55 6.45 11.64
C VAL A 57 9.90 6.99 12.11
N GLU A 58 11.01 6.56 11.51
CA GLU A 58 12.36 7.07 11.82
C GLU A 58 12.47 8.60 11.69
N ARG A 59 11.67 9.18 10.78
CA ARG A 59 11.63 10.63 10.52
C ARG A 59 10.57 11.37 11.35
N GLY A 60 9.85 10.70 12.25
CA GLY A 60 8.78 11.29 13.05
C GLY A 60 7.59 11.80 12.24
N LYS A 61 7.33 11.20 11.06
CA LYS A 61 6.22 11.54 10.16
C LYS A 61 5.03 10.58 10.27
N LEU A 62 5.15 9.60 11.16
CA LEU A 62 4.19 8.63 11.65
C LEU A 62 4.52 8.38 13.11
#